data_AF-T1GCF0-F1
#
_entry.id   AF-T1GCF0-F1
#
_cell.length_a   1.000
_cell.length_b   1.000
_cell.length_c   1.000
_cell.angle_alpha   90.00
_cell.angle_beta   90.00
_cell.angle_gamma   90.00
#
_symmetry.space_group_name_H-M   'P 1'
#
loop_
_entity.id
_entity.type
_entity.pdbx_description
1 polymer ?
#
loop_
_entity_poly.entity_id
_entity_poly.type
_entity_poly.pdbx_seq_one_letter_code
_entity_poly.pdbx_strand_id
1 'polypeptide(L)'
;KTENHSDCTILEGQFQTPFEYYLPGIVPKKAQTAHFQVVLPKVWKDENHKPVCIHLAGTGDHFFWRRRNLIAKPLLREANIGAIILENPFYGTRKPEDQVRSNLHNVSDIFVMGGCLVLECLVLLHWCERNGFGPLGITGLSMGGHMASLAATNWPKPLVLVPCLSWSTAAAVFTTGLSKMVTVVDDAFVAGQAFIRNFNESMEELKNDISDSRKDDKSKNKDENCYLTVPRNQKIIQLDKQNSLHLSSNLHSKLMSENKFELSNTEVNELNDKIKTVQDKIKQEKLLQKFIRKPTLISTDVIVNEIKSNKKQSITHNISKKEKSKNIWNMTNLMQYLLPTSTSPTGLESIDTTKTNWWEREALQFMRGVMDECTHLKNFSVPFDTSLAIAVCAKDDAYVPRKGCSSLEEIWPGVEVRYLDAGHVSAYVLHQKLFRSTIIEAFERAKKKREEGNASASDEELKPRFSYQELKDRYEKYQS
;
A
#
# COMPACT_ATOMS: atom_id res chain seq x y z
N LYS A 1 -8.37 -25.34 3.44
CA LYS A 1 -9.73 -25.29 2.84
C LYS A 1 -9.60 -25.11 1.33
N THR A 2 -10.47 -25.69 0.50
CA THR A 2 -10.44 -25.50 -0.96
C THR A 2 -11.78 -24.94 -1.44
N GLU A 3 -11.74 -23.84 -2.18
CA GLU A 3 -12.90 -23.19 -2.77
C GLU A 3 -12.74 -23.17 -4.30
N ASN A 4 -13.72 -23.74 -5.00
CA ASN A 4 -13.74 -23.79 -6.45
C ASN A 4 -14.61 -22.66 -6.99
N HIS A 5 -14.01 -21.73 -7.73
CA HIS A 5 -14.71 -20.70 -8.48
C HIS A 5 -14.71 -21.03 -9.98
N SER A 6 -15.49 -20.29 -10.76
CA SER A 6 -15.61 -20.46 -12.21
C SER A 6 -14.28 -20.24 -12.94
N ASP A 7 -13.44 -19.32 -12.45
CA ASP A 7 -12.20 -18.88 -13.11
C ASP A 7 -10.91 -19.32 -12.37
N CYS A 8 -11.01 -19.76 -11.12
CA CYS A 8 -9.85 -20.10 -10.30
C CYS A 8 -10.18 -21.13 -9.20
N THR A 9 -9.14 -21.73 -8.65
CA THR A 9 -9.18 -22.50 -7.40
C THR A 9 -8.50 -21.69 -6.31
N ILE A 10 -9.15 -21.54 -5.16
CA ILE A 10 -8.58 -20.88 -3.99
C ILE A 10 -8.32 -21.93 -2.91
N LEU A 11 -7.09 -21.96 -2.41
CA LEU A 11 -6.68 -22.79 -1.28
C LEU A 11 -6.40 -21.88 -0.08
N GLU A 12 -6.81 -22.31 1.10
CA GLU A 12 -6.39 -21.70 2.36
C GLU A 12 -5.50 -22.68 3.10
N GLY A 13 -4.33 -22.19 3.49
CA GLY A 13 -3.33 -22.94 4.23
C GLY A 13 -2.83 -22.17 5.44
N GLN A 14 -2.21 -22.92 6.36
CA GLN A 14 -1.55 -22.36 7.52
C GLN A 14 -0.37 -23.26 7.93
N PHE A 15 0.64 -22.67 8.55
CA PHE A 15 1.76 -23.38 9.16
C PHE A 15 2.32 -22.59 10.34
N GLN A 16 3.06 -23.24 11.24
CA GLN A 16 3.76 -22.55 12.32
C GLN A 16 4.96 -21.80 11.74
N THR A 17 5.12 -20.52 12.08
CA THR A 17 6.22 -19.70 11.60
C THR A 17 7.56 -20.27 12.05
N PRO A 18 8.53 -20.50 11.14
CA PRO A 18 9.85 -21.01 11.53
C PRO A 18 10.60 -20.04 12.45
N PHE A 19 10.24 -18.76 12.46
CA PHE A 19 10.89 -17.77 13.32
C PHE A 19 10.70 -18.09 14.80
N GLU A 20 9.53 -18.59 15.19
CA GLU A 20 9.26 -19.05 16.56
C GLU A 20 10.03 -20.35 16.90
N TYR A 21 10.31 -21.19 15.90
CA TYR A 21 11.13 -22.38 16.12
C TYR A 21 12.60 -22.03 16.40
N TYR A 22 13.16 -21.10 15.63
CA TYR A 22 14.56 -20.67 15.80
C TYR A 22 14.77 -19.71 16.98
N LEU A 23 13.75 -18.90 17.31
CA LEU A 23 13.78 -17.95 18.41
C LEU A 23 12.50 -18.06 19.27
N PRO A 24 12.40 -19.12 20.10
CA PRO A 24 11.19 -19.37 20.90
C PRO A 24 10.86 -18.24 21.87
N GLY A 25 9.57 -17.89 21.96
CA GLY A 25 9.04 -16.89 22.87
C GLY A 25 9.10 -15.45 22.34
N ILE A 26 9.71 -15.22 21.18
CA ILE A 26 9.79 -13.87 20.57
C ILE A 26 8.53 -13.55 19.77
N VAL A 27 7.90 -14.54 19.11
CA VAL A 27 6.70 -14.29 18.32
C VAL A 27 5.47 -14.33 19.23
N PRO A 28 4.63 -13.27 19.26
CA PRO A 28 3.39 -13.30 20.03
C PRO A 28 2.51 -14.47 19.62
N LYS A 29 1.85 -15.14 20.58
CA LYS A 29 1.03 -16.35 20.34
C LYS A 29 0.05 -16.22 19.16
N LYS A 30 -0.63 -15.06 19.03
CA LYS A 30 -1.54 -14.78 17.90
C LYS A 30 -0.86 -14.76 16.53
N ALA A 31 0.42 -14.43 16.48
CA ALA A 31 1.21 -14.30 15.26
C ALA A 31 2.04 -15.56 14.93
N GLN A 32 2.10 -16.57 15.83
CA GLN A 32 2.90 -17.79 15.62
C GLN A 32 2.41 -18.65 14.45
N THR A 33 1.10 -18.62 14.15
CA THR A 33 0.55 -19.32 12.99
C THR A 33 0.51 -18.40 11.78
N ALA A 34 1.25 -18.75 10.73
CA ALA A 34 1.20 -18.08 9.44
C ALA A 34 -0.05 -18.54 8.67
N HIS A 35 -0.80 -17.60 8.13
CA HIS A 35 -2.02 -17.85 7.34
C HIS A 35 -1.84 -17.33 5.91
N PHE A 36 -2.23 -18.12 4.91
CA PHE A 36 -2.08 -17.72 3.52
C PHE A 36 -3.23 -18.26 2.64
N GLN A 37 -3.47 -17.55 1.54
CA GLN A 37 -4.34 -18.02 0.46
C GLN A 37 -3.52 -18.26 -0.81
N VAL A 38 -3.80 -19.36 -1.51
CA VAL A 38 -3.27 -19.64 -2.84
C VAL A 38 -4.39 -19.45 -3.85
N VAL A 39 -4.15 -18.72 -4.93
CA VAL A 39 -5.08 -18.52 -6.03
C VAL A 39 -4.45 -19.10 -7.28
N LEU A 40 -5.00 -20.21 -7.77
CA LEU A 40 -4.47 -20.97 -8.92
C LEU A 40 -5.46 -20.98 -10.09
N PRO A 41 -4.98 -20.96 -11.34
CA PRO A 41 -5.85 -21.15 -12.48
C PRO A 41 -6.43 -22.57 -12.49
N LYS A 42 -7.59 -22.76 -13.14
CA LYS A 42 -8.17 -24.09 -13.36
C LYS A 42 -7.34 -24.93 -14.34
N VAL A 43 -6.76 -24.27 -15.33
CA VAL A 43 -5.95 -24.86 -16.38
C VAL A 43 -4.73 -23.97 -16.56
N TRP A 44 -3.54 -24.57 -16.55
CA TRP A 44 -2.30 -23.89 -16.88
C TRP A 44 -2.16 -23.80 -18.40
N LYS A 45 -1.65 -22.68 -18.91
CA LYS A 45 -1.37 -22.52 -20.35
C LYS A 45 -0.29 -23.49 -20.82
N ASP A 46 0.63 -23.83 -19.93
CA ASP A 46 1.72 -24.78 -20.15
C ASP A 46 1.89 -25.62 -18.88
N GLU A 47 1.77 -26.95 -19.01
CA GLU A 47 1.86 -27.88 -17.87
C GLU A 47 3.28 -27.94 -17.26
N ASN A 48 4.31 -27.54 -18.01
CA ASN A 48 5.70 -27.46 -17.56
C ASN A 48 6.09 -26.08 -17.01
N HIS A 49 5.18 -25.10 -17.14
CA HIS A 49 5.39 -23.72 -16.71
C HIS A 49 4.18 -23.23 -15.91
N LYS A 50 4.29 -23.38 -14.59
CA LYS A 50 3.23 -23.07 -13.62
C LYS A 50 3.67 -21.90 -12.73
N PRO A 51 3.70 -20.67 -13.25
CA PRO A 51 4.29 -19.53 -12.57
C PRO A 51 3.47 -19.14 -11.35
N VAL A 52 4.14 -18.91 -10.22
CA VAL A 52 3.50 -18.50 -8.96
C VAL A 52 4.24 -17.33 -8.32
N CYS A 53 3.50 -16.29 -7.94
CA CYS A 53 4.03 -15.10 -7.28
C CYS A 53 3.52 -14.99 -5.83
N ILE A 54 4.42 -14.82 -4.86
CA ILE A 54 4.08 -14.51 -3.47
C ILE A 54 3.85 -13.00 -3.34
N HIS A 55 2.72 -12.59 -2.76
CA HIS A 55 2.34 -11.20 -2.56
C HIS A 55 2.38 -10.83 -1.07
N LEU A 56 3.31 -9.96 -0.69
CA LEU A 56 3.43 -9.42 0.66
C LEU A 56 2.61 -8.15 0.85
N ALA A 57 2.02 -8.02 2.03
CA ALA A 57 1.13 -6.90 2.36
C ALA A 57 1.94 -5.65 2.69
N GLY A 58 1.45 -4.49 2.20
CA GLY A 58 1.90 -3.18 2.69
C GLY A 58 1.27 -2.82 4.03
N THR A 59 1.68 -1.69 4.60
CA THR A 59 1.17 -1.23 5.90
C THR A 59 -0.35 -1.08 5.89
N GLY A 60 -1.04 -1.66 6.88
CA GLY A 60 -2.50 -1.58 6.96
C GLY A 60 -3.29 -2.60 6.15
N ASP A 61 -2.64 -3.43 5.32
CA ASP A 61 -3.32 -4.40 4.45
C ASP A 61 -3.67 -5.69 5.20
N HIS A 62 -4.75 -5.65 5.97
CA HIS A 62 -5.28 -6.79 6.72
C HIS A 62 -5.99 -7.80 5.80
N PHE A 63 -5.90 -9.09 6.16
CA PHE A 63 -6.52 -10.20 5.44
C PHE A 63 -6.07 -10.30 3.97
N PHE A 64 -6.89 -10.97 3.15
CA PHE A 64 -6.54 -11.34 1.77
C PHE A 64 -7.29 -10.55 0.71
N TRP A 65 -8.43 -9.93 1.05
CA TRP A 65 -9.42 -9.51 0.05
C TRP A 65 -8.88 -8.53 -0.99
N ARG A 66 -8.10 -7.52 -0.58
CA ARG A 66 -7.57 -6.49 -1.49
C ARG A 66 -6.59 -7.10 -2.49
N ARG A 67 -5.52 -7.73 -2.00
CA ARG A 67 -4.53 -8.43 -2.84
C ARG A 67 -5.16 -9.50 -3.71
N ARG A 68 -6.15 -10.24 -3.20
CA ARG A 68 -6.86 -11.27 -3.97
C ARG A 68 -7.60 -10.71 -5.17
N ASN A 69 -8.38 -9.65 -4.98
CA ASN A 69 -9.28 -9.16 -6.02
C ASN A 69 -8.64 -8.11 -6.94
N LEU A 70 -7.69 -7.32 -6.43
CA LEU A 70 -7.08 -6.23 -7.21
C LEU A 70 -5.79 -6.64 -7.93
N ILE A 71 -5.10 -7.66 -7.40
CA ILE A 71 -3.84 -8.14 -7.97
C ILE A 71 -3.94 -9.59 -8.43
N ALA A 72 -4.15 -10.55 -7.53
CA ALA A 72 -4.02 -11.98 -7.83
C ALA A 72 -4.99 -12.47 -8.92
N LYS A 73 -6.29 -12.19 -8.79
CA LYS A 73 -7.28 -12.60 -9.79
C LYS A 73 -7.04 -11.95 -11.16
N PRO A 74 -6.81 -10.62 -11.26
CA PRO A 74 -6.40 -10.02 -12.53
C PRO A 74 -5.12 -10.61 -13.12
N LEU A 75 -4.08 -10.83 -12.31
CA LEU A 75 -2.80 -11.39 -12.76
C LEU A 75 -2.98 -12.82 -13.32
N LEU A 76 -3.80 -13.64 -12.67
CA LEU A 76 -4.18 -14.97 -13.13
C LEU A 76 -4.91 -14.91 -14.48
N ARG A 77 -5.82 -13.96 -14.68
CA ARG A 77 -6.57 -13.81 -15.94
C ARG A 77 -5.71 -13.26 -17.08
N GLU A 78 -4.88 -12.26 -16.78
CA GLU A 78 -4.04 -11.55 -17.75
C GLU A 78 -2.88 -12.45 -18.24
N ALA A 79 -2.22 -13.18 -17.32
CA ALA A 79 -0.98 -13.89 -17.62
C ALA A 79 -0.94 -15.36 -17.19
N ASN A 80 -2.01 -15.92 -16.60
CA ASN A 80 -2.02 -17.29 -16.07
C ASN A 80 -0.96 -17.52 -14.97
N ILE A 81 -0.65 -16.46 -14.20
CA ILE A 81 0.25 -16.52 -13.05
C ILE A 81 -0.59 -16.76 -11.78
N GLY A 82 -0.28 -17.84 -11.07
CA GLY A 82 -0.84 -18.12 -9.75
C GLY A 82 -0.30 -17.16 -8.69
N ALA A 83 -1.01 -17.03 -7.58
CA ALA A 83 -0.63 -16.13 -6.51
C ALA A 83 -0.68 -16.82 -5.15
N ILE A 84 0.27 -16.53 -4.27
CA ILE A 84 0.18 -16.81 -2.84
C ILE A 84 0.07 -15.47 -2.11
N ILE A 85 -0.93 -15.33 -1.25
CA ILE A 85 -1.19 -14.13 -0.47
C ILE A 85 -0.95 -14.47 0.99
N LEU A 86 0.19 -14.02 1.53
CA LEU A 86 0.57 -14.25 2.92
C LEU A 86 0.01 -13.15 3.82
N GLU A 87 -0.69 -13.50 4.89
CA GLU A 87 -1.11 -12.51 5.89
C GLU A 87 0.05 -12.18 6.81
N ASN A 88 0.45 -10.90 6.89
CA ASN A 88 1.58 -10.48 7.70
C ASN A 88 1.34 -10.78 9.20
N PRO A 89 2.40 -11.06 9.98
CA PRO A 89 2.32 -11.03 11.43
C PRO A 89 1.70 -9.70 11.93
N PHE A 90 1.00 -9.72 13.06
CA PHE A 90 0.31 -8.56 13.64
C PHE A 90 -0.88 -8.02 12.82
N TYR A 91 -1.26 -8.64 11.70
CA TYR A 91 -2.31 -8.15 10.81
C TYR A 91 -3.50 -9.11 10.78
N GLY A 92 -4.71 -8.57 10.59
CA GLY A 92 -5.94 -9.34 10.44
C GLY A 92 -6.09 -10.43 11.49
N THR A 93 -6.03 -11.71 11.08
CA THR A 93 -6.19 -12.84 12.02
C THR A 93 -5.02 -13.02 12.98
N ARG A 94 -3.83 -12.55 12.59
CA ARG A 94 -2.56 -12.64 13.34
C ARG A 94 -2.31 -11.47 14.28
N LYS A 95 -3.29 -10.58 14.43
CA LYS A 95 -3.18 -9.35 15.23
C LYS A 95 -3.46 -9.65 16.72
N PRO A 96 -2.59 -9.20 17.67
CA PRO A 96 -2.91 -9.19 19.09
C PRO A 96 -4.22 -8.45 19.41
N GLU A 97 -4.91 -8.85 20.46
CA GLU A 97 -6.28 -8.40 20.76
C GLU A 97 -6.32 -6.93 21.21
N ASP A 98 -5.31 -6.53 21.95
CA ASP A 98 -5.05 -5.18 22.45
C ASP A 98 -4.35 -4.26 21.43
N GLN A 99 -3.95 -4.79 20.26
CA GLN A 99 -3.37 -3.97 19.20
C GLN A 99 -4.46 -3.19 18.45
N VAL A 100 -4.28 -1.87 18.32
CA VAL A 100 -5.20 -1.01 17.58
C VAL A 100 -4.72 -0.83 16.15
N ARG A 101 -5.56 -1.20 15.18
CA ARG A 101 -5.24 -1.13 13.73
C ARG A 101 -3.92 -1.85 13.41
N SER A 102 -3.01 -1.21 12.68
CA SER A 102 -1.68 -1.74 12.34
C SER A 102 -0.56 -1.13 13.18
N ASN A 103 -0.89 -0.49 14.30
CA ASN A 103 0.10 0.12 15.18
C ASN A 103 0.71 -0.96 16.06
N LEU A 104 1.99 -1.25 15.84
CA LEU A 104 2.72 -2.20 16.68
C LEU A 104 2.95 -1.60 18.07
N HIS A 105 3.02 -2.46 19.09
CA HIS A 105 3.23 -2.03 20.47
C HIS A 105 4.68 -1.63 20.71
N ASN A 106 5.62 -2.34 20.10
CA ASN A 106 7.04 -2.14 20.29
C ASN A 106 7.77 -1.99 18.96
N VAL A 107 8.91 -1.28 18.98
CA VAL A 107 9.83 -1.23 17.84
C VAL A 107 10.36 -2.62 17.50
N SER A 108 10.60 -3.46 18.51
CA SER A 108 11.05 -4.85 18.32
C SER A 108 10.09 -5.67 17.45
N ASP A 109 8.79 -5.39 17.52
CA ASP A 109 7.76 -6.11 16.75
C ASP A 109 7.94 -5.92 15.23
N ILE A 110 8.58 -4.83 14.81
CA ILE A 110 8.95 -4.59 13.39
C ILE A 110 9.93 -5.66 12.92
N PHE A 111 10.96 -5.96 13.72
CA PHE A 111 11.95 -6.98 13.39
C PHE A 111 11.39 -8.39 13.49
N VAL A 112 10.51 -8.64 14.47
CA VAL A 112 9.77 -9.91 14.57
C VAL A 112 8.91 -10.13 13.34
N MET A 113 8.18 -9.11 12.89
CA MET A 113 7.38 -9.18 11.66
C MET A 113 8.27 -9.47 10.44
N GLY A 114 9.39 -8.75 10.32
CA GLY A 114 10.34 -8.94 9.23
C GLY A 114 10.93 -10.34 9.16
N GLY A 115 11.45 -10.83 10.30
CA GLY A 115 12.02 -12.17 10.40
C GLY A 115 11.01 -13.29 10.09
N CYS A 116 9.78 -13.16 10.59
CA CYS A 116 8.69 -14.07 10.24
C CYS A 116 8.43 -14.07 8.73
N LEU A 117 8.26 -12.90 8.11
CA LEU A 117 7.95 -12.80 6.68
C LEU A 117 9.05 -13.38 5.78
N VAL A 118 10.32 -13.15 6.10
CA VAL A 118 11.44 -13.74 5.36
C VAL A 118 11.36 -15.27 5.40
N LEU A 119 11.28 -15.86 6.60
CA LEU A 119 11.27 -17.32 6.75
C LEU A 119 9.99 -17.96 6.22
N GLU A 120 8.83 -17.33 6.39
CA GLU A 120 7.56 -17.79 5.86
C GLU A 120 7.55 -17.80 4.32
N CYS A 121 8.18 -16.81 3.68
CA CYS A 121 8.37 -16.83 2.24
C CYS A 121 9.22 -18.01 1.78
N LEU A 122 10.32 -18.32 2.48
CA LEU A 122 11.15 -19.48 2.13
C LEU A 122 10.39 -20.80 2.24
N VAL A 123 9.54 -20.96 3.27
CA VAL A 123 8.64 -22.13 3.40
C VAL A 123 7.71 -22.24 2.20
N LEU A 124 7.09 -21.12 1.80
CA LEU A 124 6.17 -21.08 0.67
C LEU A 124 6.86 -21.32 -0.67
N LEU A 125 8.08 -20.81 -0.86
CA LEU A 125 8.89 -21.06 -2.07
C LEU A 125 9.29 -22.53 -2.17
N HIS A 126 9.74 -23.15 -1.08
CA HIS A 126 10.02 -24.60 -1.06
C HIS A 126 8.75 -25.45 -1.24
N TRP A 127 7.63 -25.03 -0.66
CA TRP A 127 6.34 -25.67 -0.89
C TRP A 127 5.96 -25.58 -2.38
N CYS A 128 6.15 -24.43 -3.01
CA CYS A 128 5.90 -24.27 -4.44
C CYS A 128 6.75 -25.20 -5.29
N GLU A 129 8.06 -25.24 -5.04
CA GLU A 129 8.99 -26.10 -5.75
C GLU A 129 8.61 -27.60 -5.63
N ARG A 130 8.27 -28.06 -4.42
CA ARG A 130 7.84 -29.46 -4.20
C ARG A 130 6.54 -29.82 -4.93
N ASN A 131 5.70 -28.84 -5.21
CA ASN A 131 4.45 -29.02 -5.96
C ASN A 131 4.62 -28.78 -7.47
N GLY A 132 5.86 -28.58 -7.95
CA GLY A 132 6.14 -28.38 -9.37
C GLY A 132 5.71 -27.01 -9.91
N PHE A 133 5.53 -26.00 -9.03
CA PHE A 133 5.33 -24.62 -9.47
C PHE A 133 6.67 -23.99 -9.85
N GLY A 134 6.67 -23.20 -10.92
CA GLY A 134 7.88 -22.61 -11.46
C GLY A 134 7.64 -21.99 -12.84
N PRO A 135 8.28 -20.86 -13.16
CA PRO A 135 9.17 -20.05 -12.33
C PRO A 135 8.46 -19.43 -11.12
N LEU A 136 9.22 -19.06 -10.10
CA LEU A 136 8.69 -18.47 -8.86
C LEU A 136 9.00 -16.98 -8.82
N GLY A 137 8.16 -16.24 -8.11
CA GLY A 137 8.40 -14.83 -7.86
C GLY A 137 7.88 -14.35 -6.52
N ILE A 138 8.34 -13.18 -6.12
CA ILE A 138 7.87 -12.45 -4.94
C ILE A 138 7.70 -10.98 -5.27
N THR A 139 6.62 -10.41 -4.75
CA THR A 139 6.27 -9.00 -4.90
C THR A 139 5.63 -8.51 -3.62
N GLY A 140 5.62 -7.20 -3.45
CA GLY A 140 4.92 -6.55 -2.36
C GLY A 140 4.91 -5.06 -2.57
N LEU A 141 4.11 -4.38 -1.75
CA LEU A 141 3.95 -2.94 -1.83
C LEU A 141 4.40 -2.27 -0.54
N SER A 142 5.12 -1.16 -0.65
CA SER A 142 5.63 -0.38 0.49
C SER A 142 6.47 -1.25 1.42
N MET A 143 6.13 -1.34 2.71
CA MET A 143 6.71 -2.31 3.64
C MET A 143 6.77 -3.73 3.05
N GLY A 144 5.71 -4.20 2.38
CA GLY A 144 5.70 -5.51 1.73
C GLY A 144 6.69 -5.63 0.57
N GLY A 145 6.96 -4.55 -0.14
CA GLY A 145 7.97 -4.51 -1.21
C GLY A 145 9.38 -4.63 -0.64
N HIS A 146 9.65 -3.93 0.46
CA HIS A 146 10.92 -4.06 1.18
C HIS A 146 11.11 -5.48 1.75
N MET A 147 10.05 -6.08 2.30
CA MET A 147 10.11 -7.47 2.76
C MET A 147 10.26 -8.48 1.63
N ALA A 148 9.71 -8.21 0.44
CA ALA A 148 9.91 -9.05 -0.74
C ALA A 148 11.38 -9.05 -1.15
N SER A 149 12.03 -7.87 -1.11
CA SER A 149 13.46 -7.71 -1.31
C SER A 149 14.28 -8.53 -0.30
N LEU A 150 14.00 -8.41 1.00
CA LEU A 150 14.70 -9.18 2.05
C LEU A 150 14.46 -10.69 1.95
N ALA A 151 13.28 -11.14 1.56
CA ALA A 151 13.03 -12.56 1.35
C ALA A 151 13.80 -13.10 0.13
N ALA A 152 13.91 -12.32 -0.94
CA ALA A 152 14.64 -12.70 -2.14
C ALA A 152 16.16 -12.85 -1.92
N THR A 153 16.76 -12.07 -1.01
CA THR A 153 18.19 -12.22 -0.66
C THR A 153 18.51 -13.56 0.03
N ASN A 154 17.50 -14.27 0.52
CA ASN A 154 17.64 -15.54 1.24
C ASN A 154 17.29 -16.77 0.38
N TRP A 155 16.91 -16.58 -0.89
CA TRP A 155 16.55 -17.68 -1.79
C TRP A 155 17.69 -18.05 -2.75
N PRO A 156 18.16 -19.30 -2.79
CA PRO A 156 19.40 -19.68 -3.48
C PRO A 156 19.22 -20.04 -4.97
N LYS A 157 18.11 -19.65 -5.59
CA LYS A 157 17.76 -19.99 -6.99
C LYS A 157 17.19 -18.77 -7.72
N PRO A 158 17.10 -18.78 -9.06
CA PRO A 158 16.46 -17.69 -9.80
C PRO A 158 15.05 -17.41 -9.28
N LEU A 159 14.77 -16.14 -8.98
CA LEU A 159 13.50 -15.68 -8.41
C LEU A 159 13.11 -14.34 -9.03
N VAL A 160 11.91 -14.26 -9.58
CA VAL A 160 11.34 -13.00 -10.03
C VAL A 160 11.08 -12.10 -8.83
N LEU A 161 11.56 -10.85 -8.87
CA LEU A 161 11.40 -9.91 -7.77
C LEU A 161 10.81 -8.58 -8.27
N VAL A 162 9.62 -8.22 -7.80
CA VAL A 162 8.98 -6.93 -8.15
C VAL A 162 8.60 -6.17 -6.88
N PRO A 163 9.52 -5.43 -6.26
CA PRO A 163 9.25 -4.61 -5.09
C PRO A 163 8.67 -3.27 -5.52
N CYS A 164 7.46 -2.96 -5.06
CA CYS A 164 6.76 -1.73 -5.40
C CYS A 164 6.77 -0.75 -4.24
N LEU A 165 7.04 0.52 -4.52
CA LEU A 165 7.01 1.65 -3.58
C LEU A 165 7.89 1.41 -2.35
N SER A 166 9.03 0.76 -2.51
CA SER A 166 9.98 0.47 -1.46
C SER A 166 11.39 0.85 -1.89
N TRP A 167 12.31 0.95 -0.93
CA TRP A 167 13.70 1.32 -1.21
C TRP A 167 14.71 0.43 -0.49
N SER A 168 15.98 0.80 -0.59
CA SER A 168 17.14 0.06 -0.10
C SER A 168 17.25 -0.05 1.42
N THR A 169 16.60 0.82 2.18
CA THR A 169 16.59 0.82 3.65
C THR A 169 15.27 1.38 4.18
N ALA A 170 14.83 0.90 5.34
CA ALA A 170 13.71 1.48 6.06
C ALA A 170 14.13 2.64 6.97
N ALA A 171 15.43 2.86 7.23
CA ALA A 171 15.90 3.85 8.19
C ALA A 171 15.35 5.25 7.91
N ALA A 172 15.39 5.68 6.64
CA ALA A 172 14.88 6.98 6.26
C ALA A 172 13.39 7.16 6.58
N VAL A 173 12.58 6.10 6.50
CA VAL A 173 11.15 6.12 6.88
C VAL A 173 10.97 6.40 8.37
N PHE A 174 11.84 5.85 9.22
CA PHE A 174 11.75 6.00 10.68
C PHE A 174 12.49 7.23 11.24
N THR A 175 13.45 7.78 10.48
CA THR A 175 14.34 8.84 10.99
C THR A 175 14.11 10.18 10.32
N THR A 176 13.32 10.24 9.24
CA THR A 176 12.95 11.50 8.59
C THR A 176 11.46 11.77 8.81
N GLY A 177 11.15 12.89 9.46
CA GLY A 177 9.76 13.31 9.68
C GLY A 177 8.95 12.40 10.61
N LEU A 178 9.43 12.13 11.82
CA LEU A 178 8.65 11.50 12.91
C LEU A 178 7.26 12.14 13.10
N SER A 179 7.08 13.41 12.74
CA SER A 179 5.78 14.10 12.75
C SER A 179 4.75 13.59 11.73
N LYS A 180 5.15 12.78 10.74
CA LYS A 180 4.26 12.17 9.73
C LYS A 180 3.97 10.69 9.97
N MET A 181 4.82 9.99 10.73
CA MET A 181 4.66 8.56 11.00
C MET A 181 3.53 8.26 12.01
N VAL A 182 3.17 9.24 12.83
CA VAL A 182 2.03 9.19 13.78
C VAL A 182 0.67 9.51 13.10
N THR A 183 0.67 10.01 11.86
CA THR A 183 -0.51 10.45 11.09
C THR A 183 -0.82 9.59 9.86
N VAL A 184 -0.18 8.42 9.72
CA VAL A 184 -0.32 7.54 8.54
C VAL A 184 -1.76 7.07 8.31
N VAL A 185 -2.56 6.91 9.37
CA VAL A 185 -3.95 6.49 9.21
C VAL A 185 -4.88 7.67 8.93
N ASP A 186 -4.59 8.84 9.48
CA ASP A 186 -5.49 10.00 9.33
C ASP A 186 -5.32 10.65 7.96
N ASP A 187 -4.10 10.73 7.41
CA ASP A 187 -3.89 11.34 6.08
C ASP A 187 -4.39 10.44 4.94
N ALA A 188 -4.18 9.12 5.01
CA ALA A 188 -4.74 8.19 4.03
C ALA A 188 -6.27 8.06 4.15
N PHE A 189 -6.82 8.18 5.36
CA PHE A 189 -8.26 8.20 5.59
C PHE A 189 -8.90 9.52 5.16
N VAL A 190 -8.25 10.66 5.39
CA VAL A 190 -8.67 11.99 4.92
C VAL A 190 -8.59 12.07 3.39
N ALA A 191 -7.52 11.56 2.77
CA ALA A 191 -7.41 11.44 1.32
C ALA A 191 -8.51 10.52 0.75
N GLY A 192 -8.80 9.38 1.41
CA GLY A 192 -9.91 8.50 1.06
C GLY A 192 -11.29 9.16 1.23
N GLN A 193 -11.49 9.96 2.27
CA GLN A 193 -12.73 10.73 2.48
C GLN A 193 -12.90 11.83 1.44
N ALA A 194 -11.83 12.53 1.07
CA ALA A 194 -11.86 13.54 0.02
C ALA A 194 -12.19 12.92 -1.34
N PHE A 195 -11.55 11.79 -1.68
CA PHE A 195 -11.84 11.01 -2.88
C PHE A 195 -13.30 10.53 -2.94
N ILE A 196 -13.85 10.02 -1.83
CA ILE A 196 -15.24 9.57 -1.78
C ILE A 196 -16.22 10.75 -1.85
N ARG A 197 -15.91 11.89 -1.23
CA ARG A 197 -16.75 13.10 -1.29
C ARG A 197 -16.86 13.66 -2.69
N ASN A 198 -15.77 13.61 -3.45
CA ASN A 198 -15.68 14.15 -4.80
C ASN A 198 -15.69 13.05 -5.86
N PHE A 199 -16.25 11.87 -5.54
CA PHE A 199 -16.09 10.63 -6.31
C PHE A 199 -16.32 10.79 -7.82
N ASN A 200 -17.36 11.51 -8.24
CA ASN A 200 -17.66 11.69 -9.66
C ASN A 200 -16.61 12.55 -10.38
N GLU A 201 -16.16 13.63 -9.74
CA GLU A 201 -15.12 14.52 -10.26
C GLU A 201 -13.75 13.84 -10.21
N SER A 202 -13.41 13.16 -9.11
CA SER A 202 -12.19 12.36 -8.98
C SER A 202 -12.13 11.22 -10.00
N MET A 203 -13.27 10.63 -10.36
CA MET A 203 -13.34 9.59 -11.41
C MET A 203 -13.29 10.16 -12.83
N GLU A 204 -13.84 11.35 -13.08
CA GLU A 204 -13.70 12.09 -14.35
C GLU A 204 -12.26 12.54 -14.58
N GLU A 205 -11.63 13.14 -13.57
CA GLU A 205 -10.21 13.52 -13.61
C GLU A 205 -9.30 12.30 -13.73
N LEU A 206 -9.59 11.20 -13.03
CA LEU A 206 -8.86 9.94 -13.21
C LEU A 206 -8.98 9.40 -14.63
N LYS A 207 -10.15 9.50 -15.27
CA LYS A 207 -10.31 9.11 -16.68
C LYS A 207 -9.51 10.02 -17.60
N ASN A 208 -9.45 11.32 -17.30
CA ASN A 208 -8.69 12.31 -18.06
C ASN A 208 -7.17 12.09 -17.90
N ASP A 209 -6.66 11.82 -16.70
CA ASP A 209 -5.24 11.50 -16.45
C ASP A 209 -4.83 10.17 -17.09
N ILE A 210 -5.70 9.17 -17.06
CA ILE A 210 -5.51 7.91 -17.80
C ILE A 210 -5.50 8.16 -19.31
N SER A 211 -6.17 9.21 -19.80
CA SER A 211 -6.18 9.58 -21.22
C SER A 211 -4.95 10.40 -21.61
N ASP A 212 -4.43 11.24 -20.71
CA ASP A 212 -3.24 12.07 -20.94
C ASP A 212 -1.95 11.25 -20.80
N SER A 213 -1.89 10.30 -19.87
CA SER A 213 -0.81 9.30 -19.79
C SER A 213 -0.71 8.44 -21.06
N ARG A 214 -1.84 8.26 -21.78
CA ARG A 214 -1.88 7.58 -23.08
C ARG A 214 -1.49 8.48 -24.24
N LYS A 215 -1.41 9.81 -24.09
CA LYS A 215 -0.98 10.73 -25.16
C LYS A 215 0.54 10.78 -25.29
N ASP A 216 1.28 10.64 -24.19
CA ASP A 216 2.76 10.55 -24.22
C ASP A 216 3.26 9.25 -24.88
N ASP A 217 2.49 8.16 -24.78
CA ASP A 217 2.79 6.88 -25.45
C ASP A 217 2.30 6.79 -26.91
N LYS A 218 1.50 7.76 -27.38
CA LYS A 218 0.82 7.71 -28.70
C LYS A 218 1.52 8.48 -29.82
N SER A 219 2.82 8.76 -29.70
CA SER A 219 3.63 9.18 -30.84
C SER A 219 4.00 8.02 -31.78
N LYS A 220 3.57 6.78 -31.51
CA LYS A 220 3.67 5.67 -32.46
C LYS A 220 2.36 4.88 -32.56
N ASN A 221 1.87 4.85 -33.79
CA ASN A 221 0.79 4.05 -34.37
C ASN A 221 -0.67 4.51 -34.13
N LYS A 222 -1.24 4.96 -35.26
CA LYS A 222 -2.64 5.25 -35.54
C LYS A 222 -3.42 3.98 -35.88
N ASP A 223 -4.75 4.14 -35.80
CA ASP A 223 -5.86 3.33 -36.34
C ASP A 223 -6.24 2.10 -35.49
N GLU A 224 -7.49 1.75 -35.18
CA GLU A 224 -8.84 2.28 -35.48
C GLU A 224 -9.87 1.68 -34.47
N ASN A 225 -11.12 2.17 -34.50
CA ASN A 225 -12.27 2.03 -33.58
C ASN A 225 -12.69 0.64 -33.04
N CYS A 226 -13.27 0.59 -31.81
CA CYS A 226 -14.48 -0.20 -31.52
C CYS A 226 -15.23 0.20 -30.23
N TYR A 227 -16.56 0.24 -30.30
CA TYR A 227 -17.53 0.61 -29.25
C TYR A 227 -17.67 -0.47 -28.16
N LEU A 228 -17.94 -0.08 -26.91
CA LEU A 228 -18.44 -1.01 -25.88
C LEU A 228 -19.58 -0.43 -25.02
N THR A 229 -20.70 -1.12 -25.12
CA THR A 229 -22.00 -1.02 -24.44
C THR A 229 -21.90 -1.41 -22.96
N VAL A 230 -22.70 -0.77 -22.09
CA VAL A 230 -22.80 -1.09 -20.65
C VAL A 230 -24.01 -2.02 -20.39
N PRO A 231 -23.89 -3.14 -19.66
CA PRO A 231 -25.03 -3.95 -19.27
C PRO A 231 -25.69 -3.46 -17.97
N ARG A 232 -27.04 -3.39 -18.01
CA ARG A 232 -27.95 -3.21 -16.87
C ARG A 232 -27.99 -4.46 -15.99
N ASN A 233 -27.98 -4.27 -14.67
CA ASN A 233 -28.81 -5.05 -13.74
C ASN A 233 -29.01 -4.30 -12.41
N GLN A 234 -30.27 -3.97 -12.11
CA GLN A 234 -30.71 -3.26 -10.90
C GLN A 234 -31.06 -4.26 -9.79
N LYS A 235 -30.70 -3.93 -8.54
CA LYS A 235 -31.36 -4.48 -7.33
C LYS A 235 -32.34 -3.43 -6.81
N ILE A 236 -33.61 -3.82 -6.65
CA ILE A 236 -34.69 -2.98 -6.13
C ILE A 236 -34.57 -2.92 -4.60
N ILE A 237 -34.54 -1.71 -4.05
CA ILE A 237 -34.60 -1.43 -2.60
C ILE A 237 -36.06 -1.14 -2.27
N GLN A 238 -36.66 -1.86 -1.31
CA GLN A 238 -38.01 -1.55 -0.80
C GLN A 238 -37.95 -0.30 0.09
N LEU A 239 -38.76 0.71 -0.24
CA LEU A 239 -38.95 1.93 0.55
C LEU A 239 -40.07 1.73 1.58
N ASP A 240 -39.81 2.11 2.83
CA ASP A 240 -40.77 2.09 3.93
C ASP A 240 -41.87 3.16 3.73
N LYS A 241 -43.14 2.81 3.96
CA LYS A 241 -44.32 3.61 3.58
C LYS A 241 -44.64 4.77 4.54
N GLN A 242 -43.85 4.97 5.59
CA GLN A 242 -44.07 6.04 6.56
C GLN A 242 -43.21 7.26 6.20
N ASN A 243 -43.82 8.45 6.05
CA ASN A 243 -43.11 9.73 5.77
C ASN A 243 -42.33 10.23 7.00
N SER A 244 -41.45 9.40 7.55
CA SER A 244 -40.65 9.66 8.75
C SER A 244 -39.70 10.84 8.59
N LEU A 245 -39.39 11.23 7.35
CA LEU A 245 -38.54 12.38 7.01
C LEU A 245 -39.31 13.70 6.89
N HIS A 246 -40.64 13.70 7.05
CA HIS A 246 -41.51 14.87 6.84
C HIS A 246 -41.20 15.58 5.51
N LEU A 247 -41.15 14.80 4.43
CA LEU A 247 -41.01 15.32 3.08
C LEU A 247 -42.32 15.99 2.65
N SER A 248 -42.22 16.97 1.77
CA SER A 248 -43.36 17.62 1.12
C SER A 248 -44.22 16.58 0.44
N SER A 249 -45.54 16.80 0.42
CA SER A 249 -46.52 15.85 -0.10
C SER A 249 -46.23 15.46 -1.56
N ASN A 250 -45.75 16.42 -2.36
CA ASN A 250 -45.39 16.22 -3.75
C ASN A 250 -44.17 15.30 -3.89
N LEU A 251 -43.07 15.59 -3.16
CA LEU A 251 -41.86 14.79 -3.17
C LEU A 251 -42.08 13.37 -2.63
N HIS A 252 -42.83 13.26 -1.53
CA HIS A 252 -43.20 11.97 -0.96
C HIS A 252 -44.03 11.14 -1.95
N SER A 253 -45.01 11.75 -2.62
CA SER A 253 -45.84 11.04 -3.61
C SER A 253 -45.04 10.55 -4.83
N LYS A 254 -44.06 11.34 -5.30
CA LYS A 254 -43.15 10.94 -6.36
C LYS A 254 -42.27 9.77 -5.93
N LEU A 255 -41.63 9.86 -4.77
CA LEU A 255 -40.73 8.82 -4.24
C LEU A 255 -41.45 7.49 -3.94
N MET A 256 -42.75 7.54 -3.66
CA MET A 256 -43.59 6.35 -3.47
C MET A 256 -44.24 5.83 -4.76
N SER A 257 -44.10 6.54 -5.88
CA SER A 257 -44.64 6.09 -7.17
C SER A 257 -43.72 5.07 -7.84
N GLU A 258 -44.29 4.01 -8.42
CA GLU A 258 -43.52 3.00 -9.17
C GLU A 258 -43.14 3.48 -10.59
N ASN A 259 -43.57 4.69 -10.96
CA ASN A 259 -43.29 5.30 -12.26
C ASN A 259 -41.99 6.09 -12.24
N LYS A 260 -41.35 6.21 -13.41
CA LYS A 260 -40.15 7.03 -13.56
C LYS A 260 -40.54 8.51 -13.48
N PHE A 261 -39.98 9.26 -12.54
CA PHE A 261 -40.24 10.69 -12.35
C PHE A 261 -38.93 11.48 -12.37
N GLU A 262 -39.04 12.78 -12.65
CA GLU A 262 -37.95 13.74 -12.50
C GLU A 262 -38.20 14.60 -11.26
N LEU A 263 -37.12 14.87 -10.53
CA LEU A 263 -37.12 15.76 -9.38
C LEU A 263 -36.77 17.18 -9.83
N SER A 264 -37.52 18.17 -9.35
CA SER A 264 -37.14 19.56 -9.52
C SER A 264 -35.95 19.90 -8.61
N ASN A 265 -35.22 20.96 -8.94
CA ASN A 265 -34.12 21.44 -8.10
C ASN A 265 -34.59 21.78 -6.67
N THR A 266 -35.85 22.22 -6.50
CA THR A 266 -36.45 22.48 -5.18
C THR A 266 -36.64 21.20 -4.37
N GLU A 267 -37.06 20.10 -5.00
CA GLU A 267 -37.23 18.79 -4.39
C GLU A 267 -35.87 18.14 -4.04
N VAL A 268 -34.85 18.33 -4.89
CA VAL A 268 -33.47 17.89 -4.62
C VAL A 268 -32.89 18.61 -3.41
N ASN A 269 -33.10 19.93 -3.32
CA ASN A 269 -32.64 20.72 -2.18
C ASN A 269 -33.33 20.30 -0.88
N GLU A 270 -34.64 20.06 -0.92
CA GLU A 270 -35.40 19.55 0.22
C GLU A 270 -34.84 18.21 0.73
N LEU A 271 -34.54 17.27 -0.19
CA LEU A 271 -33.98 15.98 0.17
C LEU A 271 -32.58 16.11 0.82
N ASN A 272 -31.72 16.96 0.25
CA ASN A 272 -30.38 17.22 0.77
C ASN A 272 -30.42 17.84 2.18
N ASP A 273 -31.33 18.78 2.43
CA ASP A 273 -31.49 19.41 3.75
C ASP A 273 -31.96 18.40 4.81
N LYS A 274 -32.88 17.50 4.44
CA LYS A 274 -33.34 16.44 5.35
C LYS A 274 -32.25 15.40 5.63
N ILE A 275 -31.47 15.00 4.63
CA ILE A 275 -30.32 14.10 4.80
C ILE A 275 -29.30 14.72 5.76
N LYS A 276 -28.98 16.01 5.57
CA LYS A 276 -28.06 16.75 6.44
C LYS A 276 -28.56 16.79 7.88
N THR A 277 -29.85 17.06 8.08
CA THR A 277 -30.49 17.07 9.41
C THR A 277 -30.38 15.73 10.12
N VAL A 278 -30.57 14.61 9.40
CA VAL A 278 -30.43 13.26 9.97
C VAL A 278 -28.97 12.95 10.31
N GLN A 279 -28.03 13.32 9.44
CA GLN A 279 -26.60 13.15 9.71
C GLN A 279 -26.14 13.93 10.94
N ASP A 280 -26.64 15.16 11.12
CA ASP A 280 -26.34 15.99 12.29
C ASP A 280 -26.92 15.40 13.58
N LYS A 281 -28.15 14.86 13.55
CA LYS A 281 -28.73 14.12 14.69
C LYS A 281 -27.89 12.91 15.08
N ILE A 282 -27.48 12.09 14.10
CA ILE A 282 -26.62 10.91 14.34
C ILE A 282 -25.26 11.34 14.92
N LYS A 283 -24.71 12.47 14.47
CA LYS A 283 -23.46 13.02 14.99
C LYS A 283 -23.62 13.51 16.43
N GLN A 284 -24.72 14.17 16.75
CA GLN A 284 -25.03 14.63 18.12
C GLN A 284 -25.26 13.45 19.08
N GLU A 285 -25.98 12.41 18.67
CA GLU A 285 -26.15 11.19 19.49
C GLU A 285 -24.82 10.49 19.78
N LYS A 286 -23.92 10.41 18.79
CA LYS A 286 -22.57 9.87 18.97
C LYS A 286 -21.71 10.72 19.91
N LEU A 287 -21.89 12.04 19.90
CA LEU A 287 -21.20 12.95 20.81
C LEU A 287 -21.74 12.83 22.25
N LEU A 288 -23.06 12.74 22.42
CA LEU A 288 -23.71 12.51 23.71
C LEU A 288 -23.28 11.18 24.33
N GLN A 289 -23.20 10.10 23.55
CA GLN A 289 -22.68 8.80 24.02
C GLN A 289 -21.20 8.86 24.45
N LYS A 290 -20.41 9.79 23.88
CA LYS A 290 -19.00 9.99 24.24
C LYS A 290 -18.84 10.75 25.57
N PHE A 291 -19.77 11.67 25.88
CA PHE A 291 -19.79 12.42 27.14
C PHE A 291 -20.28 11.60 28.34
N ILE A 292 -21.21 10.67 28.14
CA ILE A 292 -21.74 9.82 29.22
C ILE A 292 -20.67 8.81 29.73
N ARG A 293 -19.61 8.54 28.96
CA ARG A 293 -18.57 7.54 29.29
C ARG A 293 -17.36 8.05 30.10
N LYS A 294 -17.34 9.29 30.60
CA LYS A 294 -16.27 9.76 31.50
C LYS A 294 -16.80 10.65 32.64
N PRO A 295 -16.85 10.16 33.89
CA PRO A 295 -16.84 11.03 35.06
C PRO A 295 -15.44 11.01 35.68
N THR A 296 -14.70 12.11 35.61
CA THR A 296 -13.72 12.43 36.66
C THR A 296 -13.44 13.94 36.71
N LEU A 297 -13.50 14.45 37.93
CA LEU A 297 -13.52 15.84 38.39
C LEU A 297 -12.22 16.60 38.10
N ILE A 298 -12.31 17.82 37.57
CA ILE A 298 -11.27 18.86 37.71
C ILE A 298 -11.95 20.23 37.90
N SER A 299 -11.45 20.96 38.91
CA SER A 299 -11.95 22.23 39.49
C SER A 299 -11.95 23.44 38.53
N THR A 300 -12.85 24.40 38.77
CA THR A 300 -13.34 25.45 37.87
C THR A 300 -12.59 26.79 37.85
N ASP A 301 -11.37 26.91 38.37
CA ASP A 301 -10.80 28.25 38.66
C ASP A 301 -9.70 28.78 37.71
N VAL A 302 -9.46 28.19 36.53
CA VAL A 302 -8.34 28.60 35.65
C VAL A 302 -8.75 29.28 34.33
N ILE A 303 -10.02 29.25 33.92
CA ILE A 303 -10.39 29.66 32.53
C ILE A 303 -10.79 31.14 32.39
N VAL A 304 -10.92 31.92 33.46
CA VAL A 304 -11.51 33.28 33.38
C VAL A 304 -10.50 34.39 33.03
N ASN A 305 -9.18 34.16 33.07
CA ASN A 305 -8.18 35.22 32.93
C ASN A 305 -7.53 35.40 31.54
N GLU A 306 -7.69 34.50 30.57
CA GLU A 306 -7.07 34.65 29.24
C GLU A 306 -7.95 35.28 28.15
N ILE A 307 -9.24 35.51 28.41
CA ILE A 307 -10.17 36.03 27.38
C ILE A 307 -10.25 37.57 27.37
N LYS A 308 -9.55 38.28 28.27
CA LYS A 308 -9.68 39.74 28.42
C LYS A 308 -8.54 40.61 27.87
N SER A 309 -7.43 40.06 27.34
CA SER A 309 -6.38 40.88 26.70
C SER A 309 -6.15 40.48 25.24
N ASN A 310 -6.89 41.10 24.33
CA ASN A 310 -6.40 41.68 23.06
C ASN A 310 -7.54 41.85 22.07
N LYS A 311 -8.25 42.98 22.21
CA LYS A 311 -9.03 43.59 21.13
C LYS A 311 -8.38 44.92 20.76
N LYS A 312 -8.33 45.15 19.45
CA LYS A 312 -7.99 46.37 18.68
C LYS A 312 -6.51 46.63 18.38
N GLN A 313 -6.15 46.41 17.12
CA GLN A 313 -5.70 47.49 16.26
C GLN A 313 -6.12 47.25 14.81
N SER A 314 -6.92 48.18 14.29
CA SER A 314 -7.22 48.40 12.88
C SER A 314 -6.02 49.07 12.20
N ILE A 315 -5.81 48.83 10.90
CA ILE A 315 -5.69 49.86 9.84
C ILE A 315 -5.48 49.17 8.47
N THR A 316 -6.21 49.73 7.50
CA THR A 316 -6.31 49.53 6.05
C THR A 316 -5.01 49.39 5.27
N HIS A 317 -4.99 48.56 4.21
CA HIS A 317 -4.10 48.77 3.05
C HIS A 317 -4.73 48.39 1.70
N ASN A 318 -4.32 49.18 0.71
CA ASN A 318 -4.93 49.47 -0.58
C ASN A 318 -4.89 48.33 -1.60
N ILE A 319 -5.91 48.34 -2.46
CA ILE A 319 -5.94 47.66 -3.76
C ILE A 319 -4.90 48.33 -4.67
N SER A 320 -3.86 47.58 -5.05
CA SER A 320 -3.00 47.91 -6.18
C SER A 320 -2.80 46.67 -7.05
N LYS A 321 -2.97 46.87 -8.36
CA LYS A 321 -2.90 45.89 -9.43
C LYS A 321 -1.54 45.19 -9.43
N LYS A 322 -1.52 43.86 -9.40
CA LYS A 322 -0.32 43.06 -9.69
C LYS A 322 -0.29 42.67 -11.16
N GLU A 323 0.79 43.07 -11.81
CA GLU A 323 1.20 42.64 -13.14
C GLU A 323 1.44 41.13 -13.21
N LYS A 324 1.20 40.59 -14.40
CA LYS A 324 1.43 39.19 -14.76
C LYS A 324 2.93 38.89 -14.73
N SER A 325 3.36 38.01 -13.83
CA SER A 325 4.60 37.26 -14.01
C SER A 325 4.28 35.77 -14.18
N LYS A 326 4.79 35.21 -15.27
CA LYS A 326 4.59 33.82 -15.71
C LYS A 326 5.28 32.87 -14.74
N ASN A 327 4.52 32.01 -14.06
CA ASN A 327 5.07 30.84 -13.38
C ASN A 327 4.72 29.57 -14.18
N ILE A 328 5.79 28.88 -14.55
CA ILE A 328 5.85 27.57 -15.21
C ILE A 328 5.78 26.54 -14.10
N TRP A 329 4.70 25.75 -14.03
CA TRP A 329 4.56 24.38 -13.49
C TRP A 329 3.05 24.06 -13.59
N ASN A 330 2.63 23.39 -14.66
CA ASN A 330 1.23 22.98 -14.83
C ASN A 330 0.95 21.78 -13.91
N MET A 331 0.47 22.03 -12.68
CA MET A 331 -0.18 21.01 -11.86
C MET A 331 -1.53 20.63 -12.49
N THR A 332 -1.89 19.35 -12.49
CA THR A 332 -3.25 18.90 -12.82
C THR A 332 -4.22 19.30 -11.70
N ASN A 333 -5.47 19.63 -12.05
CA ASN A 333 -6.49 20.07 -11.09
C ASN A 333 -6.75 19.04 -9.98
N LEU A 334 -6.62 17.74 -10.27
CA LEU A 334 -6.72 16.65 -9.29
C LEU A 334 -5.67 16.76 -8.17
N MET A 335 -4.47 17.24 -8.49
CA MET A 335 -3.38 17.41 -7.52
C MET A 335 -3.69 18.52 -6.51
N GLN A 336 -4.57 19.46 -6.87
CA GLN A 336 -5.04 20.54 -5.99
C GLN A 336 -6.05 20.06 -4.93
N TYR A 337 -6.75 18.96 -5.20
CA TYR A 337 -7.75 18.38 -4.29
C TYR A 337 -7.20 17.27 -3.38
N LEU A 338 -6.07 16.67 -3.75
CA LEU A 338 -5.39 15.61 -2.97
C LEU A 338 -4.36 16.16 -1.97
N LEU A 339 -3.94 17.42 -2.12
CA LEU A 339 -2.99 18.07 -1.21
C LEU A 339 -3.75 18.84 -0.11
N PRO A 340 -3.35 18.72 1.17
CA PRO A 340 -3.82 19.65 2.20
C PRO A 340 -3.41 21.07 1.79
N THR A 341 -4.33 22.03 1.89
CA THR A 341 -4.01 23.45 1.76
C THR A 341 -3.14 23.87 2.95
N SER A 342 -1.83 23.76 2.80
CA SER A 342 -0.84 24.46 3.61
C SER A 342 0.26 24.95 2.68
N THR A 343 0.30 26.28 2.52
CA THR A 343 1.47 27.11 2.19
C THR A 343 2.58 26.48 1.34
N SER A 344 2.71 27.00 0.11
CA SER A 344 3.94 27.18 -0.69
C SER A 344 5.16 26.31 -0.36
N PRO A 345 5.67 25.49 -1.29
CA PRO A 345 6.91 24.73 -1.10
C PRO A 345 8.11 25.65 -1.38
N THR A 346 8.60 26.32 -0.34
CA THR A 346 9.96 26.85 -0.33
C THR A 346 10.77 26.06 0.68
N GLY A 347 11.68 25.22 0.18
CA GLY A 347 12.72 24.62 0.99
C GLY A 347 12.33 23.30 1.66
N LEU A 348 13.11 22.28 1.36
CA LEU A 348 13.34 21.16 2.26
C LEU A 348 13.96 21.73 3.55
N GLU A 349 13.15 22.22 4.50
CA GLU A 349 13.68 22.65 5.79
C GLU A 349 14.21 21.41 6.51
N SER A 350 15.54 21.28 6.47
CA SER A 350 16.30 20.48 7.42
C SER A 350 15.84 20.85 8.82
N ILE A 351 15.62 19.85 9.68
CA ILE A 351 15.39 20.06 11.11
C ILE A 351 16.43 21.08 11.59
N ASP A 352 15.97 22.24 12.09
CA ASP A 352 16.80 23.19 12.79
C ASP A 352 17.26 22.51 14.08
N THR A 353 18.40 21.82 13.97
CA THR A 353 18.90 20.98 15.04
C THR A 353 19.24 21.81 16.29
N THR A 354 19.33 23.14 16.20
CA THR A 354 19.62 24.02 17.34
C THR A 354 18.50 24.07 18.40
N LYS A 355 17.28 23.60 18.08
CA LYS A 355 16.13 23.57 18.99
C LYS A 355 15.68 22.16 19.41
N THR A 356 16.37 21.12 18.94
CA THR A 356 16.07 19.72 19.27
C THR A 356 16.82 19.34 20.53
N ASN A 357 16.14 18.77 21.53
CA ASN A 357 16.81 18.37 22.75
C ASN A 357 17.87 17.29 22.44
N TRP A 358 18.98 17.26 23.19
CA TRP A 358 20.09 16.34 22.88
C TRP A 358 19.66 14.86 22.86
N TRP A 359 18.70 14.47 23.71
CA TRP A 359 18.15 13.11 23.76
C TRP A 359 17.32 12.74 22.53
N GLU A 360 16.63 13.70 21.89
CA GLU A 360 15.88 13.45 20.65
C GLU A 360 16.83 13.17 19.48
N ARG A 361 17.96 13.90 19.43
CA ARG A 361 19.03 13.66 18.45
C ARG A 361 19.66 12.29 18.66
N GLU A 362 19.98 11.91 19.90
CA GLU A 362 20.52 10.58 20.19
C GLU A 362 19.55 9.46 19.85
N ALA A 363 18.27 9.58 20.24
CA ALA A 363 17.24 8.60 19.90
C ALA A 363 17.07 8.45 18.38
N LEU A 364 17.10 9.56 17.63
CA LEU A 364 17.06 9.53 16.16
C LEU A 364 18.28 8.82 15.55
N GLN A 365 19.49 9.09 16.04
CA GLN A 365 20.69 8.41 15.56
C GLN A 365 20.71 6.92 15.93
N PHE A 366 20.25 6.58 17.13
CA PHE A 366 20.09 5.19 17.55
C PHE A 366 19.11 4.46 16.63
N MET A 367 17.91 5.01 16.41
CA MET A 367 16.92 4.43 15.50
C MET A 367 17.45 4.33 14.07
N ARG A 368 18.24 5.30 13.61
CA ARG A 368 18.90 5.22 12.31
C ARG A 368 19.87 4.05 12.24
N GLY A 369 20.76 3.92 13.23
CA GLY A 369 21.72 2.84 13.30
C GLY A 369 21.03 1.47 13.33
N VAL A 370 20.03 1.30 14.19
CA VAL A 370 19.28 0.04 14.30
C VAL A 370 18.55 -0.30 13.00
N MET A 371 17.86 0.67 12.40
CA MET A 371 17.12 0.42 11.16
C MET A 371 18.06 0.18 9.98
N ASP A 372 19.15 0.93 9.83
CA ASP A 372 20.11 0.68 8.75
C ASP A 372 20.76 -0.70 8.94
N GLU A 373 21.18 -1.08 10.15
CA GLU A 373 21.77 -2.38 10.42
C GLU A 373 20.83 -3.53 10.01
N CYS A 374 19.56 -3.44 10.43
CA CYS A 374 18.60 -4.54 10.26
C CYS A 374 17.82 -4.50 8.93
N THR A 375 17.87 -3.40 8.16
CA THR A 375 17.00 -3.24 6.97
C THR A 375 17.74 -2.80 5.72
N HIS A 376 18.97 -2.29 5.82
CA HIS A 376 19.70 -1.87 4.64
C HIS A 376 20.09 -3.09 3.79
N LEU A 377 19.59 -3.18 2.55
CA LEU A 377 19.73 -4.37 1.70
C LEU A 377 21.18 -4.77 1.41
N LYS A 378 22.12 -3.82 1.49
CA LYS A 378 23.57 -4.08 1.38
C LYS A 378 24.14 -4.96 2.50
N ASN A 379 23.47 -5.04 3.65
CA ASN A 379 23.88 -5.91 4.77
C ASN A 379 23.45 -7.37 4.55
N PHE A 380 22.70 -7.64 3.48
CA PHE A 380 22.22 -8.96 3.10
C PHE A 380 22.90 -9.44 1.83
N SER A 381 22.76 -10.73 1.55
CA SER A 381 23.24 -11.30 0.30
C SER A 381 22.52 -10.70 -0.91
N VAL A 382 23.18 -10.68 -2.06
CA VAL A 382 22.54 -10.26 -3.32
C VAL A 382 21.58 -11.37 -3.78
N PRO A 383 20.38 -11.06 -4.29
CA PRO A 383 19.50 -12.06 -4.90
C PRO A 383 20.25 -12.87 -5.96
N PHE A 384 19.90 -14.15 -6.11
CA PHE A 384 20.60 -15.08 -7.01
C PHE A 384 20.81 -14.53 -8.43
N ASP A 385 19.77 -13.87 -8.97
CA ASP A 385 19.81 -13.23 -10.28
C ASP A 385 19.05 -11.90 -10.23
N THR A 386 19.80 -10.81 -10.08
CA THR A 386 19.31 -9.44 -10.02
C THR A 386 18.68 -8.96 -11.32
N SER A 387 18.97 -9.58 -12.47
CA SER A 387 18.33 -9.22 -13.75
C SER A 387 16.84 -9.60 -13.82
N LEU A 388 16.38 -10.45 -12.90
CA LEU A 388 14.97 -10.80 -12.72
C LEU A 388 14.24 -9.84 -11.77
N ALA A 389 14.92 -8.82 -11.25
CA ALA A 389 14.36 -7.83 -10.36
C ALA A 389 13.99 -6.54 -11.10
N ILE A 390 12.73 -6.11 -10.95
CA ILE A 390 12.23 -4.82 -11.46
C ILE A 390 11.56 -4.06 -10.33
N ALA A 391 12.24 -3.06 -9.77
CA ALA A 391 11.71 -2.20 -8.72
C ALA A 391 10.86 -1.07 -9.30
N VAL A 392 9.70 -0.79 -8.70
CA VAL A 392 8.81 0.31 -9.13
C VAL A 392 8.71 1.34 -8.02
N CYS A 393 9.19 2.56 -8.26
CA CYS A 393 9.32 3.62 -7.25
C CYS A 393 8.55 4.89 -7.63
N ALA A 394 7.96 5.57 -6.65
CA ALA A 394 7.30 6.85 -6.85
C ALA A 394 8.32 8.01 -6.87
N LYS A 395 8.31 8.89 -7.89
CA LYS A 395 9.25 10.03 -7.92
C LYS A 395 9.04 10.95 -6.71
N ASP A 396 7.80 11.33 -6.44
CA ASP A 396 7.43 12.26 -5.37
C ASP A 396 6.98 11.50 -4.11
N ASP A 397 7.76 10.49 -3.72
CA ASP A 397 7.45 9.63 -2.58
C ASP A 397 7.75 10.35 -1.25
N ALA A 398 6.70 10.80 -0.57
CA ALA A 398 6.78 11.42 0.74
C ALA A 398 6.88 10.42 1.91
N TYR A 399 6.71 9.12 1.66
CA TYR A 399 6.72 8.06 2.67
C TYR A 399 8.02 7.26 2.68
N VAL A 400 8.62 7.05 1.51
CA VAL A 400 9.90 6.34 1.33
C VAL A 400 10.92 7.31 0.75
N PRO A 401 11.48 8.20 1.60
CA PRO A 401 12.46 9.17 1.16
C PRO A 401 13.74 8.47 0.74
N ARG A 402 14.26 8.87 -0.42
CA ARG A 402 15.47 8.27 -1.02
C ARG A 402 16.72 9.12 -0.86
N LYS A 403 16.59 10.38 -0.48
CA LYS A 403 17.73 11.30 -0.34
C LYS A 403 18.69 10.78 0.74
N GLY A 404 19.94 10.54 0.36
CA GLY A 404 20.97 10.03 1.27
C GLY A 404 20.92 8.52 1.53
N CYS A 405 20.10 7.78 0.79
CA CYS A 405 20.11 6.31 0.79
C CYS A 405 20.81 5.79 -0.48
N SER A 406 21.51 4.67 -0.39
CA SER A 406 22.10 4.01 -1.57
C SER A 406 21.02 3.64 -2.58
N SER A 407 21.35 3.74 -3.87
CA SER A 407 20.47 3.29 -4.94
C SER A 407 20.39 1.77 -4.99
N LEU A 408 19.29 1.22 -5.52
CA LEU A 408 19.18 -0.23 -5.66
C LEU A 408 20.14 -0.75 -6.73
N GLU A 409 20.40 0.05 -7.76
CA GLU A 409 21.32 -0.22 -8.85
C GLU A 409 22.78 -0.37 -8.38
N GLU A 410 23.18 0.38 -7.35
CA GLU A 410 24.49 0.23 -6.69
C GLU A 410 24.58 -1.07 -5.88
N ILE A 411 23.50 -1.46 -5.21
CA ILE A 411 23.50 -2.62 -4.29
C ILE A 411 23.34 -3.92 -5.09
N TRP A 412 22.53 -3.90 -6.16
CA TRP A 412 22.15 -5.05 -6.97
C TRP A 412 22.44 -4.77 -8.46
N PRO A 413 23.66 -5.06 -8.94
CA PRO A 413 24.02 -4.85 -10.34
C PRO A 413 23.06 -5.60 -11.27
N GLY A 414 22.43 -4.91 -12.23
CA GLY A 414 21.49 -5.52 -13.17
C GLY A 414 20.02 -5.46 -12.76
N VAL A 415 19.69 -4.96 -11.56
CA VAL A 415 18.30 -4.59 -11.23
C VAL A 415 17.83 -3.47 -12.13
N GLU A 416 16.56 -3.52 -12.52
CA GLU A 416 15.91 -2.39 -13.18
C GLU A 416 15.09 -1.59 -12.16
N VAL A 417 15.24 -0.26 -12.17
CA VAL A 417 14.43 0.63 -11.34
C VAL A 417 13.60 1.54 -12.23
N ARG A 418 12.28 1.47 -12.06
CA ARG A 418 11.30 2.31 -12.75
C ARG A 418 10.78 3.39 -11.83
N TYR A 419 10.71 4.61 -12.35
CA TYR A 419 10.15 5.74 -11.64
C TYR A 419 8.81 6.13 -12.24
N LEU A 420 7.77 6.19 -11.40
CA LEU A 420 6.45 6.67 -11.80
C LEU A 420 6.24 8.12 -11.32
N ASP A 421 5.58 8.92 -12.15
CA ASP A 421 5.29 10.34 -11.89
C ASP A 421 4.08 10.48 -10.94
N ALA A 422 4.25 10.05 -9.70
CA ALA A 422 3.24 10.17 -8.65
C ALA A 422 3.89 10.14 -7.26
N GLY A 423 3.08 10.41 -6.24
CA GLY A 423 3.41 10.15 -4.84
C GLY A 423 2.98 8.75 -4.38
N HIS A 424 3.40 8.35 -3.18
CA HIS A 424 3.20 6.98 -2.68
C HIS A 424 1.72 6.51 -2.70
N VAL A 425 0.82 7.35 -2.20
CA VAL A 425 -0.60 7.01 -2.07
C VAL A 425 -1.29 7.00 -3.44
N SER A 426 -1.02 7.99 -4.29
CA SER A 426 -1.59 8.00 -5.65
C SER A 426 -1.05 6.84 -6.49
N ALA A 427 0.24 6.50 -6.36
CA ALA A 427 0.83 5.30 -6.93
C ALA A 427 0.06 4.04 -6.50
N TYR A 428 -0.15 3.88 -5.20
CA TYR A 428 -0.88 2.74 -4.64
C TYR A 428 -2.29 2.62 -5.19
N VAL A 429 -3.07 3.71 -5.23
CA VAL A 429 -4.48 3.65 -5.62
C VAL A 429 -4.65 3.53 -7.15
N LEU A 430 -3.81 4.23 -7.93
CA LEU A 430 -4.05 4.43 -9.36
C LEU A 430 -3.23 3.52 -10.28
N HIS A 431 -2.08 3.01 -9.82
CA HIS A 431 -1.12 2.30 -10.69
C HIS A 431 -1.12 0.78 -10.51
N GLN A 432 -2.23 0.20 -10.04
CA GLN A 432 -2.37 -1.26 -9.88
C GLN A 432 -2.09 -2.03 -11.19
N LYS A 433 -2.49 -1.48 -12.34
CA LYS A 433 -2.22 -2.09 -13.66
C LYS A 433 -0.72 -2.11 -13.97
N LEU A 434 0.00 -1.03 -13.64
CA LEU A 434 1.45 -0.94 -13.84
C LEU A 434 2.16 -2.01 -13.00
N PHE A 435 1.80 -2.15 -11.72
CA PHE A 435 2.40 -3.18 -10.85
C PHE A 435 2.18 -4.58 -11.43
N ARG A 436 0.97 -4.90 -11.92
CA ARG A 436 0.71 -6.19 -12.57
C ARG A 436 1.50 -6.37 -13.86
N SER A 437 1.52 -5.37 -14.75
CA SER A 437 2.29 -5.49 -16.00
C SER A 437 3.78 -5.68 -15.74
N THR A 438 4.33 -5.05 -14.70
CA THR A 438 5.73 -5.25 -14.31
C THR A 438 5.97 -6.67 -13.78
N ILE A 439 5.05 -7.22 -12.98
CA ILE A 439 5.12 -8.63 -12.57
C ILE A 439 5.12 -9.55 -13.79
N ILE A 440 4.15 -9.36 -14.71
CA ILE A 440 4.05 -10.18 -15.93
C ILE A 440 5.35 -10.12 -16.73
N GLU A 441 5.87 -8.92 -16.95
CA GLU A 441 7.13 -8.72 -17.67
C GLU A 441 8.32 -9.43 -17.00
N ALA A 442 8.44 -9.33 -15.68
CA ALA A 442 9.54 -9.97 -14.96
C ALA A 442 9.45 -11.52 -15.05
N PHE A 443 8.23 -12.08 -15.05
CA PHE A 443 8.01 -13.50 -15.30
C PHE A 443 8.38 -13.91 -16.74
N GLU A 444 8.05 -13.09 -17.73
CA GLU A 444 8.48 -13.34 -19.13
C GLU A 444 10.01 -13.28 -19.28
N ARG A 445 10.69 -12.37 -18.56
CA ARG A 445 12.17 -12.35 -18.50
C ARG A 445 12.73 -13.66 -17.95
N ALA A 446 12.16 -14.15 -16.85
CA ALA A 446 12.58 -15.43 -16.25
C ALA A 446 12.34 -16.62 -17.19
N LYS A 447 11.21 -16.62 -17.90
CA LYS A 447 10.88 -17.64 -18.90
C LYS A 447 11.91 -17.66 -20.03
N LYS A 448 12.15 -16.51 -20.65
CA LYS A 448 13.11 -16.35 -21.75
C LYS A 448 14.52 -16.81 -21.33
N LYS A 449 14.98 -16.40 -20.15
CA LYS A 449 16.31 -16.77 -19.64
C LYS A 449 16.45 -18.27 -19.40
N ARG A 450 15.39 -18.94 -18.95
CA ARG A 450 15.35 -20.40 -18.80
C ARG A 450 15.42 -21.11 -20.16
N GLU A 451 14.72 -20.60 -21.16
CA GLU A 451 14.75 -21.15 -22.53
C GLU A 451 16.14 -20.98 -23.17
N GLU A 452 16.79 -19.82 -22.99
CA GLU A 452 18.15 -19.56 -23.47
C GLU A 452 19.21 -20.38 -22.73
N GLY A 453 19.08 -20.57 -21.42
CA GLY A 453 19.97 -21.39 -20.59
C GLY A 453 19.88 -22.88 -20.92
N ASN A 454 18.67 -23.40 -21.16
CA ASN A 454 18.46 -24.78 -21.60
C ASN A 454 19.04 -25.07 -23.00
N ALA A 455 19.25 -24.03 -23.82
CA ALA A 455 19.91 -24.16 -25.12
C ALA A 455 21.45 -24.13 -25.02
N SER A 456 22.03 -23.84 -23.85
CA SER A 456 23.47 -23.51 -23.72
C SER A 456 24.25 -24.15 -22.57
N ALA A 457 23.65 -24.87 -21.60
CA ALA A 457 24.44 -25.44 -20.49
C ALA A 457 23.94 -26.77 -19.90
N SER A 458 24.90 -27.65 -19.64
CA SER A 458 24.85 -28.81 -18.73
C SER A 458 24.72 -28.36 -17.27
N ASP A 459 23.95 -29.11 -16.46
CA ASP A 459 23.51 -28.86 -15.07
C ASP A 459 24.58 -28.54 -13.98
N GLU A 460 25.83 -28.23 -14.32
CA GLU A 460 26.90 -28.01 -13.34
C GLU A 460 27.05 -26.57 -12.80
N GLU A 461 26.59 -25.54 -13.52
CA GLU A 461 26.80 -24.13 -13.13
C GLU A 461 25.80 -23.55 -12.11
N LEU A 462 24.76 -24.30 -11.74
CA LEU A 462 23.66 -23.81 -10.89
C LEU A 462 23.74 -24.27 -9.42
N LYS A 463 24.89 -24.79 -8.95
CA LYS A 463 25.06 -25.16 -7.55
C LYS A 463 25.38 -23.93 -6.68
N PRO A 464 24.73 -23.79 -5.50
CA PRO A 464 25.11 -22.79 -4.51
C PRO A 464 26.61 -22.87 -4.23
N ARG A 465 27.30 -21.73 -4.24
CA ARG A 465 28.76 -21.66 -4.08
C ARG A 465 29.24 -22.16 -2.72
N PHE A 466 28.35 -22.21 -1.74
CA PHE A 466 28.59 -22.74 -0.39
C PHE A 466 27.37 -23.54 0.07
N SER A 467 27.63 -24.68 0.70
CA SER A 467 26.65 -25.46 1.45
C SER A 467 26.26 -24.76 2.75
N TYR A 468 25.12 -25.15 3.32
CA TYR A 468 24.66 -24.64 4.62
C TYR A 468 25.70 -24.83 5.73
N GLN A 469 26.43 -25.96 5.70
CA GLN A 469 27.47 -26.24 6.69
C GLN A 469 28.64 -25.26 6.55
N GLU A 470 29.07 -24.95 5.32
CA GLU A 470 30.14 -23.97 5.08
C GLU A 470 29.76 -22.54 5.48
N LEU A 471 28.49 -22.18 5.34
CA LEU A 471 27.97 -20.89 5.82
C LEU A 471 27.95 -20.83 7.35
N LYS A 472 27.56 -21.92 8.01
CA LYS A 472 27.54 -22.03 9.47
C LYS A 472 28.96 -21.94 10.05
N ASP A 473 29.90 -22.70 9.49
CA ASP A 473 31.29 -22.72 9.94
C ASP A 473 31.97 -21.35 9.77
N ARG A 474 31.63 -20.62 8.70
CA ARG A 474 32.11 -19.23 8.53
C ARG A 474 31.55 -18.30 9.59
N TYR A 475 30.25 -18.39 9.89
CA TYR A 475 29.61 -17.53 10.87
C TYR A 475 30.19 -17.75 12.28
N GLU A 476 30.42 -19.01 12.66
CA GLU A 476 31.05 -19.36 13.94
C GLU A 476 32.49 -18.83 14.04
N LYS A 477 33.23 -18.82 12.91
CA LYS A 477 34.60 -18.29 12.84
C LYS A 477 34.70 -16.76 12.95
N TYR A 478 33.60 -16.04 12.72
CA TYR A 478 33.52 -14.58 12.90
C TYR A 478 33.14 -14.18 14.34
N GLN A 479 32.66 -15.12 15.16
CA GLN A 479 32.34 -14.89 16.58
C GLN A 479 33.48 -15.27 17.54
N SER A 480 34.50 -15.99 17.05
CA SER A 480 35.77 -16.26 17.74
C SER A 480 36.81 -15.20 17.43
#